data_AF-A0A497APZ2-F1
#
_entry.id   AF-A0A497APZ2-F1
#
_cell.length_a   1.000
_cell.length_b   1.000
_cell.length_c   1.000
_cell.angle_alpha   90.00
_cell.angle_beta   90.00
_cell.angle_gamma   90.00
#
_symmetry.space_group_name_H-M   'P 1'
#
loop_
_entity.id
_entity.type
_entity.pdbx_description
1 polymer ?
#
loop_
_entity_poly.entity_id
_entity_poly.type
_entity_poly.pdbx_seq_one_letter_code
_entity_poly.pdbx_strand_id
1 'polypeptide(L)'
;MKKERKYEWKGALKALLVIAVICAGIGFAMAAWDDTKSTGDTLTAAEWNAMVADQKNRTAAGAYSYLVGVNTANDNVPGDTGYWVKNSSGMVVFTESDPNHAENAIQYAIDNLPQTEKGGGGTIFLNGMFNISNTIKANIHRLTLVGAGIESTTLKLADNANCNILEQDSDDYNYWLLIEHICFDANDAENTAGSCIKLNKTRDVLIFDCFLRNAAEYGLYVVRPYNLNLIGTVIEHCNEAGLFTGPVVEGTYDGRDVKVIGGKIIWNEGRGAHICSNHVSIAHVYFMNNGYEGLWVDGSEGLVISDCEFVHNSYGHTGTYSQIKIKDAHHIKICQNFIDGDNVSKYGVEVLDTATEVLISDNSILNHVTAPIYDGATSTKIHDNTGYVTENSGTAIIANGNTSVVVNHGLAKAPEHGIRLTGTHSEVANCWVTNVTDTQFTINAPPAVTADRYVFWKAEV
;
A
#
# COMPACT_ATOMS: atom_id res chain seq x y z
N MET A 1 41.13 30.07 -7.46
CA MET A 1 41.57 29.12 -6.41
C MET A 1 40.73 27.85 -6.54
N LYS A 2 41.34 26.72 -6.93
CA LYS A 2 40.71 25.39 -7.07
C LYS A 2 41.27 24.49 -5.97
N LYS A 3 40.46 24.25 -4.92
CA LYS A 3 40.62 23.36 -3.74
C LYS A 3 39.66 23.98 -2.70
N GLU A 4 38.63 23.38 -2.12
CA GLU A 4 38.39 22.02 -1.64
C GLU A 4 36.87 21.81 -1.51
N ARG A 5 36.35 20.65 -1.93
CA ARG A 5 35.13 20.03 -1.38
C ARG A 5 35.33 18.53 -1.48
N LYS A 6 35.98 17.94 -0.46
CA LYS A 6 36.35 16.52 -0.44
C LYS A 6 35.95 15.78 0.84
N TYR A 7 35.09 16.36 1.69
CA TYR A 7 34.85 15.82 3.03
C TYR A 7 33.42 15.41 3.43
N GLU A 8 32.39 15.61 2.61
CA GLU A 8 31.02 15.24 3.03
C GLU A 8 30.57 13.84 2.59
N TRP A 9 31.28 13.20 1.65
CA TRP A 9 30.89 11.86 1.15
C TRP A 9 31.16 10.72 2.15
N LYS A 10 32.03 10.90 3.15
CA LYS A 10 32.38 9.82 4.09
C LYS A 10 31.31 9.55 5.15
N GLY A 11 30.43 10.52 5.43
CA GLY A 11 29.30 10.36 6.36
C GLY A 11 28.17 9.56 5.74
N ALA A 12 27.72 9.98 4.55
CA ALA A 12 26.70 9.30 3.77
C ALA A 12 27.12 7.86 3.40
N LEU A 13 28.38 7.64 3.02
CA LEU A 13 28.88 6.30 2.70
C LEU A 13 28.90 5.37 3.91
N LYS A 14 29.13 5.89 5.13
CA LYS A 14 29.07 5.10 6.37
C LYS A 14 27.64 4.79 6.79
N ALA A 15 26.69 5.71 6.59
CA ALA A 15 25.27 5.45 6.82
C ALA A 15 24.73 4.38 5.84
N LEU A 16 25.11 4.47 4.56
CA LEU A 16 24.83 3.43 3.55
C LEU A 16 25.48 2.08 3.90
N LEU A 17 26.70 2.06 4.44
CA LEU A 17 27.37 0.83 4.85
C LEU A 17 26.70 0.19 6.08
N VAL A 18 26.19 0.98 7.02
CA VAL A 18 25.48 0.49 8.21
C VAL A 18 24.10 -0.06 7.84
N ILE A 19 23.38 0.60 6.92
CA ILE A 19 22.13 0.08 6.34
C ILE A 19 22.39 -1.23 5.60
N ALA A 20 23.43 -1.30 4.75
CA ALA A 20 23.79 -2.52 4.03
C ALA A 20 24.17 -3.69 4.96
N VAL A 21 24.82 -3.43 6.10
CA VAL A 21 25.18 -4.46 7.09
C VAL A 21 23.97 -4.93 7.90
N ILE A 22 23.01 -4.05 8.19
CA ILE A 22 21.73 -4.42 8.82
C ILE A 22 20.87 -5.25 7.85
N CYS A 23 20.84 -4.88 6.57
CA CYS A 23 20.16 -5.64 5.51
C CYS A 23 20.81 -7.02 5.26
N ALA A 24 22.14 -7.11 5.30
CA ALA A 24 22.88 -8.38 5.14
C ALA A 24 22.73 -9.32 6.36
N GLY A 25 22.48 -8.79 7.56
CA GLY A 25 22.22 -9.59 8.76
C GLY A 25 20.80 -10.17 8.83
N ILE A 26 19.85 -9.59 8.09
CA ILE A 26 18.43 -9.99 8.07
C ILE A 26 18.06 -10.68 6.73
N GLY A 27 18.97 -10.75 5.76
CA GLY A 27 18.73 -11.46 4.50
C GLY A 27 17.83 -10.72 3.51
N PHE A 28 17.67 -9.40 3.64
CA PHE A 28 17.03 -8.59 2.61
C PHE A 28 18.09 -7.95 1.73
N ALA A 29 18.35 -8.56 0.57
CA ALA A 29 19.07 -7.89 -0.51
C ALA A 29 18.06 -7.02 -1.29
N MET A 30 18.08 -5.71 -1.06
CA MET A 30 17.48 -4.76 -2.01
C MET A 30 18.37 -4.67 -3.25
N ALA A 31 18.10 -5.53 -4.24
CA ALA A 31 18.56 -5.29 -5.60
C ALA A 31 17.67 -4.20 -6.22
N ALA A 32 18.27 -3.24 -6.92
CA ALA A 32 17.51 -2.34 -7.78
C ALA A 32 16.72 -3.19 -8.78
N TRP A 33 15.40 -3.01 -8.81
CA TRP A 33 14.47 -3.73 -9.68
C TRP A 33 14.72 -3.28 -11.13
N ASP A 34 15.52 -4.04 -11.86
CA ASP A 34 15.67 -3.92 -13.31
C ASP A 34 14.56 -4.77 -13.96
N ASP A 35 13.48 -4.11 -14.36
CA ASP A 35 12.30 -4.74 -14.96
C ASP A 35 12.58 -5.41 -16.32
N THR A 36 13.81 -5.28 -16.84
CA THR A 36 14.24 -5.97 -18.08
C THR A 36 14.69 -7.41 -17.85
N LYS A 37 14.65 -7.91 -16.60
CA LYS A 37 15.04 -9.29 -16.22
C LYS A 37 13.97 -10.10 -15.50
N SER A 38 12.69 -9.85 -15.74
CA SER A 38 11.58 -10.67 -15.20
C SER A 38 11.50 -12.11 -15.74
N THR A 39 12.53 -12.62 -16.43
CA THR A 39 12.67 -14.05 -16.70
C THR A 39 13.28 -14.77 -15.49
N GLY A 40 12.44 -14.99 -14.48
CA GLY A 40 12.53 -16.12 -13.56
C GLY A 40 13.80 -16.24 -12.73
N ASP A 41 13.84 -15.55 -11.59
CA ASP A 41 14.34 -16.20 -10.37
C ASP A 41 13.32 -17.27 -9.98
N THR A 42 13.35 -18.38 -10.73
CA THR A 42 12.66 -19.60 -10.35
C THR A 42 13.34 -20.09 -9.08
N LEU A 43 12.54 -20.30 -8.02
CA LEU A 43 12.95 -21.09 -6.87
C LEU A 43 13.77 -22.27 -7.39
N THR A 44 14.98 -22.44 -6.87
CA THR A 44 15.82 -23.56 -7.30
C THR A 44 15.01 -24.84 -7.11
N ALA A 45 15.23 -25.85 -7.95
CA ALA A 45 14.54 -27.13 -7.78
C ALA A 45 14.68 -27.69 -6.35
N ALA A 46 15.74 -27.32 -5.62
CA ALA A 46 15.93 -27.63 -4.21
C ALA A 46 14.98 -26.85 -3.27
N GLU A 47 14.80 -25.55 -3.48
CA GLU A 47 13.86 -24.71 -2.72
C GLU A 47 12.41 -25.09 -3.02
N TRP A 48 12.08 -25.34 -4.29
CA TRP A 48 10.78 -25.89 -4.67
C TRP A 48 10.54 -27.24 -4.02
N ASN A 49 11.52 -28.16 -4.09
CA ASN A 49 11.40 -29.46 -3.43
C ASN A 49 11.35 -29.34 -1.90
N ALA A 50 11.98 -28.33 -1.28
CA ALA A 50 11.92 -28.08 0.15
C ALA A 50 10.57 -27.50 0.57
N MET A 51 9.98 -26.59 -0.21
CA MET A 51 8.62 -26.08 -0.01
C MET A 51 7.58 -27.17 -0.22
N VAL A 52 7.70 -27.94 -1.31
CA VAL A 52 6.84 -29.11 -1.56
C VAL A 52 7.04 -30.18 -0.50
N ALA A 53 8.26 -30.38 0.03
CA ALA A 53 8.52 -31.29 1.13
C ALA A 53 7.96 -30.76 2.45
N ASP A 54 8.04 -29.46 2.75
CA ASP A 54 7.41 -28.86 3.93
C ASP A 54 5.89 -28.98 3.84
N GLN A 55 5.32 -28.67 2.69
CA GLN A 55 3.88 -28.83 2.44
C GLN A 55 3.46 -30.30 2.55
N LYS A 56 4.24 -31.23 1.95
CA LYS A 56 4.06 -32.69 2.09
C LYS A 56 4.28 -33.15 3.53
N ASN A 57 5.16 -32.53 4.30
CA ASN A 57 5.39 -32.86 5.70
C ASN A 57 4.25 -32.33 6.57
N ARG A 58 3.68 -31.16 6.26
CA ARG A 58 2.45 -30.65 6.90
C ARG A 58 1.24 -31.52 6.58
N THR A 59 1.13 -32.01 5.34
CA THR A 59 0.09 -33.00 4.96
C THR A 59 0.38 -34.39 5.55
N ALA A 60 1.63 -34.85 5.60
CA ALA A 60 1.98 -36.16 6.16
C ALA A 60 1.95 -36.20 7.70
N ALA A 61 2.09 -35.06 8.37
CA ALA A 61 1.98 -34.94 9.82
C ALA A 61 0.54 -34.86 10.34
N GLY A 62 -0.48 -34.89 9.46
CA GLY A 62 -1.89 -34.78 9.85
C GLY A 62 -2.27 -33.40 10.39
N ALA A 63 -1.54 -32.35 10.02
CA ALA A 63 -1.78 -30.97 10.47
C ALA A 63 -2.91 -30.25 9.71
N TYR A 64 -3.78 -31.01 9.01
CA TYR A 64 -4.96 -30.49 8.34
C TYR A 64 -6.22 -31.14 8.90
N SER A 65 -7.30 -30.36 8.92
CA SER A 65 -8.63 -30.91 9.20
C SER A 65 -9.20 -31.55 7.94
N TYR A 66 -9.08 -30.85 6.81
CA TYR A 66 -9.55 -31.31 5.50
C TYR A 66 -8.59 -30.96 4.37
N LEU A 67 -8.58 -31.81 3.33
CA LEU A 67 -7.95 -31.57 2.04
C LEU A 67 -9.04 -31.57 0.99
N VAL A 68 -9.15 -30.47 0.23
CA VAL A 68 -10.08 -30.35 -0.89
C VAL A 68 -9.28 -30.33 -2.18
N GLY A 69 -9.65 -31.20 -3.10
CA GLY A 69 -8.98 -31.32 -4.39
C GLY A 69 -9.95 -31.43 -5.54
N VAL A 70 -9.44 -31.16 -6.73
CA VAL A 70 -10.15 -31.37 -7.99
C VAL A 70 -10.02 -32.83 -8.39
N ASN A 71 -11.10 -33.40 -8.91
CA ASN A 71 -11.01 -34.71 -9.53
C ASN A 71 -10.37 -34.59 -10.92
N THR A 72 -9.30 -35.35 -11.14
CA THR A 72 -8.66 -35.45 -12.45
C THR A 72 -9.01 -36.80 -13.04
N ALA A 73 -9.40 -36.85 -14.31
CA ALA A 73 -9.80 -38.07 -15.05
C ALA A 73 -8.79 -39.24 -15.03
N ASN A 74 -7.62 -39.09 -14.40
CA ASN A 74 -6.57 -40.08 -14.20
C ASN A 74 -6.60 -40.79 -12.83
N ASP A 75 -7.60 -40.55 -11.97
CA ASP A 75 -7.71 -41.21 -10.67
C ASP A 75 -8.33 -42.63 -10.73
N ASN A 76 -8.56 -43.15 -11.94
CA ASN A 76 -9.22 -44.42 -12.24
C ASN A 76 -10.72 -44.47 -11.84
N VAL A 77 -11.39 -43.33 -11.65
CA VAL A 77 -12.85 -43.27 -11.50
C VAL A 77 -13.48 -42.79 -12.82
N PRO A 78 -14.10 -43.68 -13.63
CA PRO A 78 -14.70 -43.28 -14.90
C PRO A 78 -15.89 -42.32 -14.69
N GLY A 79 -15.79 -41.11 -15.26
CA GLY A 79 -16.84 -40.07 -15.21
C GLY A 79 -16.63 -38.98 -14.16
N ASP A 80 -15.49 -38.96 -13.47
CA ASP A 80 -15.24 -38.10 -12.32
C ASP A 80 -14.75 -36.70 -12.72
N THR A 81 -15.70 -35.86 -13.14
CA THR A 81 -15.51 -34.40 -13.24
C THR A 81 -16.10 -33.80 -11.97
N GLY A 82 -15.30 -33.25 -11.06
CA GLY A 82 -15.85 -32.77 -9.79
C GLY A 82 -14.79 -32.44 -8.76
N TYR A 83 -15.18 -32.44 -7.49
CA TYR A 83 -14.35 -32.10 -6.34
C TYR A 83 -14.52 -33.12 -5.23
N TRP A 84 -13.50 -33.30 -4.40
CA TRP A 84 -13.56 -34.22 -3.26
C TRP A 84 -13.01 -33.56 -2.01
N VAL A 85 -13.49 -34.03 -0.86
CA VAL A 85 -12.99 -33.64 0.47
C VAL A 85 -12.46 -34.91 1.15
N LYS A 86 -11.20 -34.89 1.57
CA LYS A 86 -10.60 -35.91 2.42
C LYS A 86 -10.42 -35.37 3.83
N ASN A 87 -10.73 -36.18 4.83
CA ASN A 87 -10.41 -35.86 6.22
C ASN A 87 -8.92 -36.15 6.52
N SER A 88 -8.48 -35.87 7.75
CA SER A 88 -7.10 -36.09 8.21
C SER A 88 -6.60 -37.54 8.14
N SER A 89 -7.51 -38.52 8.05
CA SER A 89 -7.16 -39.94 7.83
C SER A 89 -6.97 -40.31 6.35
N GLY A 90 -7.15 -39.36 5.43
CA GLY A 90 -7.08 -39.55 3.99
C GLY A 90 -8.33 -40.18 3.36
N MET A 91 -9.37 -40.44 4.15
CA MET A 91 -10.65 -40.96 3.64
C MET A 91 -11.44 -39.85 2.97
N VAL A 92 -11.98 -40.12 1.78
CA VAL A 92 -12.95 -39.23 1.11
C VAL A 92 -14.24 -39.25 1.92
N VAL A 93 -14.67 -38.07 2.38
CA VAL A 93 -15.86 -37.87 3.21
C VAL A 93 -16.98 -37.11 2.47
N PHE A 94 -16.64 -36.45 1.36
CA PHE A 94 -17.58 -35.75 0.51
C PHE A 94 -17.07 -35.69 -0.93
N THR A 95 -17.99 -35.68 -1.90
CA THR A 95 -17.74 -35.48 -3.33
C THR A 95 -18.79 -34.54 -3.89
N GLU A 96 -18.37 -33.58 -4.71
CA GLU A 96 -19.23 -32.76 -5.57
C GLU A 96 -19.02 -33.21 -7.01
N SER A 97 -20.07 -33.61 -7.70
CA SER A 97 -20.01 -34.09 -9.09
C SER A 97 -20.21 -32.99 -10.13
N ASP A 98 -20.69 -31.81 -9.74
CA ASP A 98 -20.80 -30.68 -10.65
C ASP A 98 -19.48 -29.89 -10.67
N PRO A 99 -18.79 -29.81 -11.82
CA PRO A 99 -17.54 -29.07 -11.95
C PRO A 99 -17.68 -27.55 -11.76
N ASN A 100 -18.90 -26.99 -11.68
CA ASN A 100 -19.15 -25.56 -11.47
C ASN A 100 -19.59 -25.21 -10.03
N HIS A 101 -19.63 -26.18 -9.13
CA HIS A 101 -20.08 -26.00 -7.74
C HIS A 101 -19.00 -26.35 -6.71
N ALA A 102 -17.75 -25.97 -6.97
CA ALA A 102 -16.63 -26.29 -6.09
C ALA A 102 -16.81 -25.75 -4.66
N GLU A 103 -17.60 -24.67 -4.52
CA GLU A 103 -17.97 -24.12 -3.23
C GLU A 103 -18.65 -25.15 -2.33
N ASN A 104 -19.38 -26.13 -2.86
CA ASN A 104 -20.06 -27.14 -2.03
C ASN A 104 -19.05 -28.02 -1.28
N ALA A 105 -17.96 -28.42 -1.94
CA ALA A 105 -16.90 -29.20 -1.32
C ALA A 105 -16.13 -28.37 -0.28
N ILE A 106 -15.82 -27.11 -0.60
CA ILE A 106 -15.12 -26.22 0.34
C ILE A 106 -16.01 -25.90 1.53
N GLN A 107 -17.29 -25.58 1.31
CA GLN A 107 -18.26 -25.29 2.35
C GLN A 107 -18.50 -26.51 3.24
N TYR A 108 -18.60 -27.72 2.66
CA TYR A 108 -18.67 -28.95 3.44
C TYR A 108 -17.49 -29.07 4.41
N ALA A 109 -16.26 -28.80 3.93
CA ALA A 109 -15.07 -28.85 4.78
C ALA A 109 -15.13 -27.81 5.91
N ILE A 110 -15.59 -26.58 5.63
CA ILE A 110 -15.78 -25.51 6.62
C ILE A 110 -16.83 -25.90 7.68
N ASP A 111 -18.00 -26.36 7.24
CA ASP A 111 -19.13 -26.69 8.10
C ASP A 111 -18.84 -27.86 9.05
N ASN A 112 -17.94 -28.76 8.64
CA ASN A 112 -17.51 -29.90 9.44
C ASN A 112 -16.23 -29.64 10.25
N LEU A 113 -15.72 -28.41 10.29
CA LEU A 113 -14.70 -28.03 11.27
C LEU A 113 -15.33 -28.00 12.68
N PRO A 114 -14.56 -28.34 13.73
CA PRO A 114 -15.05 -28.22 15.10
C PRO A 114 -15.55 -26.80 15.37
N GLN A 115 -16.83 -26.65 15.75
CA GLN A 115 -17.38 -25.38 16.20
C GLN A 115 -17.46 -25.39 17.73
N THR A 116 -16.59 -24.63 18.39
CA THR A 116 -16.73 -24.39 19.82
C THR A 116 -16.66 -22.89 20.07
N GLU A 117 -17.55 -22.39 20.93
CA GLU A 117 -17.66 -20.97 21.31
C GLU A 117 -16.33 -20.37 21.81
N LYS A 118 -15.37 -21.20 22.21
CA LYS A 118 -14.08 -20.79 22.79
C LYS A 118 -12.85 -21.25 22.01
N GLY A 119 -13.01 -21.92 20.88
CA GLY A 119 -11.84 -22.37 20.14
C GLY A 119 -11.98 -23.46 19.09
N GLY A 120 -13.13 -23.53 18.43
CA GLY A 120 -13.29 -24.33 17.23
C GLY A 120 -12.54 -23.72 16.04
N GLY A 121 -12.35 -24.52 14.99
CA GLY A 121 -11.72 -24.12 13.73
C GLY A 121 -10.79 -25.21 13.18
N GLY A 122 -10.03 -24.87 12.17
CA GLY A 122 -9.06 -25.78 11.58
C GLY A 122 -8.57 -25.34 10.22
N THR A 123 -7.75 -26.21 9.65
CA THR A 123 -7.01 -25.92 8.41
C THR A 123 -7.57 -26.74 7.27
N ILE A 124 -7.87 -26.06 6.17
CA ILE A 124 -8.31 -26.64 4.91
C ILE A 124 -7.23 -26.38 3.88
N PHE A 125 -6.68 -27.45 3.31
CA PHE A 125 -5.75 -27.37 2.19
C PHE A 125 -6.50 -27.47 0.88
N LEU A 126 -6.15 -26.62 -0.06
CA LEU A 126 -6.76 -26.50 -1.38
C LEU A 126 -5.70 -26.72 -2.45
N ASN A 127 -5.98 -27.57 -3.43
CA ASN A 127 -5.09 -27.79 -4.57
C ASN A 127 -5.88 -27.95 -5.87
N GLY A 128 -5.60 -27.09 -6.86
CA GLY A 128 -6.23 -27.08 -8.17
C GLY A 128 -7.07 -25.83 -8.44
N MET A 129 -7.84 -25.88 -9.53
CA MET A 129 -8.76 -24.83 -9.95
C MET A 129 -10.18 -25.18 -9.53
N PHE A 130 -10.82 -24.28 -8.79
CA PHE A 130 -12.14 -24.46 -8.20
C PHE A 130 -13.08 -23.43 -8.81
N ASN A 131 -14.07 -23.88 -9.59
CA ASN A 131 -15.10 -23.00 -10.14
C ASN A 131 -16.21 -22.78 -9.09
N ILE A 132 -16.44 -21.52 -8.75
CA ILE A 132 -17.30 -21.05 -7.67
C ILE A 132 -18.51 -20.37 -8.28
N SER A 133 -19.71 -20.95 -8.13
CA SER A 133 -20.94 -20.32 -8.62
C SER A 133 -21.80 -19.72 -7.50
N ASN A 134 -21.48 -20.05 -6.24
CA ASN A 134 -22.06 -19.40 -5.06
C ASN A 134 -20.98 -19.07 -4.03
N THR A 135 -21.26 -18.08 -3.20
CA THR A 135 -20.32 -17.61 -2.17
C THR A 135 -19.99 -18.68 -1.12
N ILE A 136 -18.69 -18.86 -0.86
CA ILE A 136 -18.18 -19.64 0.28
C ILE A 136 -18.31 -18.79 1.55
N LYS A 137 -19.01 -19.31 2.56
CA LYS A 137 -19.25 -18.61 3.83
C LYS A 137 -18.19 -18.98 4.87
N ALA A 138 -17.37 -18.01 5.24
CA ALA A 138 -16.35 -18.11 6.28
C ALA A 138 -16.88 -17.73 7.68
N ASN A 139 -18.09 -18.18 8.04
CA ASN A 139 -18.76 -17.83 9.31
C ASN A 139 -18.31 -18.73 10.49
N ILE A 140 -17.02 -19.03 10.59
CA ILE A 140 -16.42 -19.82 11.66
C ILE A 140 -15.13 -19.15 12.16
N HIS A 141 -14.88 -19.22 13.47
CA HIS A 141 -13.63 -18.80 14.07
C HIS A 141 -12.47 -19.72 13.69
N ARG A 142 -11.25 -19.18 13.67
CA ARG A 142 -10.00 -19.94 13.44
C ARG A 142 -10.02 -20.74 12.14
N LEU A 143 -10.58 -20.15 11.08
CA LEU A 143 -10.51 -20.72 9.74
C LEU A 143 -9.13 -20.46 9.15
N THR A 144 -8.46 -21.51 8.70
CA THR A 144 -7.23 -21.40 7.92
C THR A 144 -7.44 -22.04 6.55
N LEU A 145 -7.30 -21.25 5.48
CA LEU A 145 -7.31 -21.72 4.10
C LEU A 145 -5.89 -21.63 3.53
N VAL A 146 -5.37 -22.76 3.05
CA VAL A 146 -4.00 -22.87 2.53
C VAL A 146 -4.04 -23.41 1.11
N GLY A 147 -3.57 -22.61 0.15
CA GLY A 147 -3.36 -23.07 -1.22
C GLY A 147 -2.00 -23.75 -1.38
N ALA A 148 -1.81 -24.40 -2.53
CA ALA A 148 -0.54 -25.00 -2.93
C ALA A 148 0.40 -24.00 -3.62
N GLY A 149 0.04 -22.71 -3.65
CA GLY A 149 0.72 -21.65 -4.38
C GLY A 149 -0.28 -20.87 -5.24
N ILE A 150 -0.03 -19.59 -5.45
CA ILE A 150 -0.91 -18.69 -6.23
C ILE A 150 -1.15 -19.13 -7.68
N GLU A 151 -0.24 -19.91 -8.26
CA GLU A 151 -0.41 -20.49 -9.61
C GLU A 151 -1.00 -21.91 -9.59
N SER A 152 -1.04 -22.55 -8.42
CA SER A 152 -1.48 -23.95 -8.26
C SER A 152 -2.89 -24.08 -7.68
N THR A 153 -3.32 -23.08 -6.90
CA THR A 153 -4.64 -23.03 -6.29
C THR A 153 -5.36 -21.76 -6.71
N THR A 154 -6.44 -21.93 -7.47
CA THR A 154 -7.27 -20.82 -7.93
C THR A 154 -8.73 -21.06 -7.54
N LEU A 155 -9.33 -20.12 -6.83
CA LEU A 155 -10.77 -20.02 -6.65
C LEU A 155 -11.30 -19.03 -7.70
N LYS A 156 -12.02 -19.53 -8.70
CA LYS A 156 -12.50 -18.72 -9.83
C LYS A 156 -14.02 -18.61 -9.81
N LEU A 157 -14.60 -17.41 -9.96
CA LEU A 157 -16.05 -17.30 -10.17
C LEU A 157 -16.46 -17.88 -11.52
N ALA A 158 -17.53 -18.68 -11.51
CA ALA A 158 -18.21 -19.13 -12.71
C ALA A 158 -18.86 -17.93 -13.44
N ASP A 159 -19.15 -18.10 -14.72
CA ASP A 159 -19.81 -17.07 -15.52
C ASP A 159 -21.21 -16.77 -14.96
N ASN A 160 -21.57 -15.49 -14.86
CA ASN A 160 -22.84 -15.01 -14.29
C ASN A 160 -23.09 -15.40 -12.81
N ALA A 161 -22.07 -15.79 -12.04
CA ALA A 161 -22.20 -16.07 -10.62
C ALA A 161 -22.61 -14.84 -9.80
N ASN A 162 -22.08 -13.66 -10.15
CA ASN A 162 -22.45 -12.36 -9.58
C ASN A 162 -22.46 -12.34 -8.04
N CYS A 163 -21.48 -12.98 -7.41
CA CYS A 163 -21.38 -13.13 -5.96
C CYS A 163 -19.94 -12.96 -5.49
N ASN A 164 -19.72 -12.86 -4.19
CA ASN A 164 -18.35 -12.86 -3.65
C ASN A 164 -17.78 -14.28 -3.67
N ILE A 165 -16.48 -14.47 -3.91
CA ILE A 165 -15.88 -15.82 -3.80
C ILE A 165 -15.92 -16.29 -2.35
N LEU A 166 -15.34 -15.48 -1.44
CA LEU A 166 -15.30 -15.75 -0.01
C LEU A 166 -15.95 -14.60 0.76
N GLU A 167 -16.93 -14.93 1.60
CA GLU A 167 -17.61 -13.94 2.42
C GLU A 167 -17.74 -14.37 3.88
N GLN A 168 -17.45 -13.46 4.80
CA GLN A 168 -17.94 -13.55 6.17
C GLN A 168 -18.93 -12.40 6.39
N ASP A 169 -20.20 -12.78 6.53
CA ASP A 169 -21.33 -11.87 6.69
C ASP A 169 -22.16 -12.33 7.88
N SER A 170 -21.56 -12.18 9.07
CA SER A 170 -22.24 -12.39 10.34
C SER A 170 -22.32 -11.09 11.12
N ASP A 171 -23.40 -10.94 11.89
CA ASP A 171 -23.49 -9.83 12.83
C ASP A 171 -22.51 -9.95 14.00
N ASP A 172 -22.03 -11.17 14.26
CA ASP A 172 -21.00 -11.45 15.26
C ASP A 172 -19.60 -11.26 14.72
N TYR A 173 -18.67 -10.93 15.62
CA TYR A 173 -17.26 -10.83 15.29
C TYR A 173 -16.68 -12.20 14.94
N ASN A 174 -15.99 -12.29 13.80
CA ASN A 174 -15.19 -13.47 13.48
C ASN A 174 -13.71 -13.23 13.84
N TYR A 175 -13.00 -14.24 14.34
CA TYR A 175 -11.63 -14.15 14.84
C TYR A 175 -10.73 -15.16 14.15
N TRP A 176 -9.47 -14.78 13.92
CA TRP A 176 -8.40 -15.66 13.47
C TRP A 176 -8.65 -16.28 12.09
N LEU A 177 -8.91 -15.45 11.08
CA LEU A 177 -8.96 -15.90 9.69
C LEU A 177 -7.55 -15.83 9.08
N LEU A 178 -7.05 -16.97 8.61
CA LEU A 178 -5.79 -17.07 7.87
C LEU A 178 -6.07 -17.56 6.45
N ILE A 179 -5.57 -16.83 5.46
CA ILE A 179 -5.63 -17.19 4.04
C ILE A 179 -4.22 -17.04 3.47
N GLU A 180 -3.67 -18.11 2.91
CA GLU A 180 -2.32 -18.08 2.35
C GLU A 180 -2.20 -18.86 1.03
N HIS A 181 -1.38 -18.35 0.11
CA HIS A 181 -0.97 -19.04 -1.12
C HIS A 181 -2.10 -19.40 -2.08
N ILE A 182 -3.13 -18.55 -2.20
CA ILE A 182 -4.31 -18.77 -3.05
C ILE A 182 -4.46 -17.61 -4.04
N CYS A 183 -4.82 -17.93 -5.28
CA CYS A 183 -5.34 -16.98 -6.25
C CYS A 183 -6.88 -16.95 -6.19
N PHE A 184 -7.45 -15.76 -6.09
CA PHE A 184 -8.88 -15.47 -6.20
C PHE A 184 -9.11 -14.72 -7.51
N ASP A 185 -9.88 -15.31 -8.41
CA ASP A 185 -10.17 -14.76 -9.73
C ASP A 185 -11.69 -14.54 -9.87
N ALA A 186 -12.13 -13.30 -9.70
CA ALA A 186 -13.55 -12.98 -9.69
C ALA A 186 -14.17 -12.85 -11.09
N ASN A 187 -13.40 -13.09 -12.17
CA ASN A 187 -13.91 -13.23 -13.54
C ASN A 187 -14.88 -12.10 -13.94
N ASP A 188 -14.51 -10.85 -13.67
CA ASP A 188 -15.26 -9.61 -13.97
C ASP A 188 -15.77 -9.51 -15.42
N ALA A 189 -15.03 -10.06 -16.39
CA ALA A 189 -15.46 -10.09 -17.79
C ALA A 189 -16.84 -10.77 -17.99
N GLU A 190 -17.20 -11.68 -17.10
CA GLU A 190 -18.44 -12.48 -17.14
C GLU A 190 -19.35 -12.27 -15.91
N ASN A 191 -18.99 -11.32 -15.03
CA ASN A 191 -19.70 -11.03 -13.78
C ASN A 191 -19.89 -9.53 -13.60
N THR A 192 -21.09 -9.09 -13.23
CA THR A 192 -21.44 -7.68 -13.04
C THR A 192 -21.40 -7.22 -11.59
N ALA A 193 -21.16 -8.15 -10.65
CA ALA A 193 -21.03 -7.89 -9.22
C ALA A 193 -20.14 -8.95 -8.58
N GLY A 194 -19.67 -8.65 -7.36
CA GLY A 194 -18.88 -9.58 -6.56
C GLY A 194 -17.44 -9.11 -6.35
N SER A 195 -16.98 -9.31 -5.12
CA SER A 195 -15.60 -9.09 -4.69
C SER A 195 -14.85 -10.42 -4.56
N CYS A 196 -13.51 -10.41 -4.60
CA CYS A 196 -12.75 -11.64 -4.32
C CYS A 196 -12.96 -12.07 -2.87
N ILE A 197 -12.74 -11.16 -1.92
CA ILE A 197 -12.92 -11.44 -0.49
C ILE A 197 -13.70 -10.31 0.15
N LYS A 198 -14.78 -10.66 0.85
CA LYS A 198 -15.63 -9.73 1.61
C LYS A 198 -15.73 -10.13 3.07
N LEU A 199 -15.31 -9.26 3.97
CA LEU A 199 -15.20 -9.53 5.40
C LEU A 199 -15.94 -8.46 6.21
N ASN A 200 -16.70 -8.87 7.22
CA ASN A 200 -17.51 -7.95 8.03
C ASN A 200 -17.36 -8.22 9.53
N LYS A 201 -16.80 -7.28 10.29
CA LYS A 201 -16.49 -7.44 11.72
C LYS A 201 -15.51 -8.59 11.96
N THR A 202 -14.50 -8.73 11.12
CA THR A 202 -13.44 -9.74 11.29
C THR A 202 -12.26 -9.18 12.06
N ARG A 203 -11.69 -9.98 12.96
CA ARG A 203 -10.54 -9.65 13.80
C ARG A 203 -9.42 -10.67 13.63
N ASP A 204 -8.19 -10.20 13.80
CA ASP A 204 -6.98 -11.02 13.74
C ASP A 204 -6.90 -11.78 12.40
N VAL A 205 -6.96 -11.04 11.30
CA VAL A 205 -6.94 -11.58 9.95
C VAL A 205 -5.51 -11.51 9.41
N LEU A 206 -5.06 -12.60 8.78
CA LEU A 206 -3.84 -12.62 7.99
C LEU A 206 -4.17 -13.13 6.58
N ILE A 207 -3.88 -12.31 5.58
CA ILE A 207 -3.89 -12.67 4.17
C ILE A 207 -2.45 -12.53 3.68
N PHE A 208 -1.85 -13.65 3.27
CA PHE A 208 -0.43 -13.75 2.99
C PHE A 208 -0.15 -14.40 1.64
N ASP A 209 0.66 -13.76 0.81
CA ASP A 209 1.08 -14.29 -0.50
C ASP A 209 -0.12 -14.81 -1.33
N CYS A 210 -1.12 -13.94 -1.48
CA CYS A 210 -2.32 -14.21 -2.28
C CYS A 210 -2.32 -13.35 -3.54
N PHE A 211 -3.16 -13.73 -4.50
CA PHE A 211 -3.39 -12.95 -5.71
C PHE A 211 -4.90 -12.74 -5.89
N LEU A 212 -5.39 -11.50 -5.77
CA LEU A 212 -6.81 -11.17 -5.89
C LEU A 212 -7.01 -10.35 -7.16
N ARG A 213 -7.83 -10.82 -8.10
CA ARG A 213 -7.95 -10.15 -9.40
C ARG A 213 -9.32 -10.24 -10.06
N ASN A 214 -9.52 -9.40 -11.08
CA ASN A 214 -10.66 -9.45 -11.98
C ASN A 214 -11.98 -9.36 -11.22
N ALA A 215 -12.09 -8.44 -10.25
CA ALA A 215 -13.31 -8.28 -9.46
C ALA A 215 -14.20 -7.20 -10.06
N ALA A 216 -15.47 -7.54 -10.27
CA ALA A 216 -16.47 -6.58 -10.72
C ALA A 216 -16.73 -5.47 -9.68
N GLU A 217 -16.34 -5.71 -8.44
CA GLU A 217 -16.31 -4.72 -7.36
C GLU A 217 -14.88 -4.60 -6.80
N TYR A 218 -14.61 -5.14 -5.60
CA TYR A 218 -13.36 -4.97 -4.87
C TYR A 218 -12.50 -6.22 -4.92
N GLY A 219 -11.19 -6.05 -4.87
CA GLY A 219 -10.28 -7.17 -4.56
C GLY A 219 -10.55 -7.65 -3.13
N LEU A 220 -10.25 -6.80 -2.16
CA LEU A 220 -10.48 -7.06 -0.74
C LEU A 220 -11.36 -5.97 -0.13
N TYR A 221 -12.56 -6.34 0.33
CA TYR A 221 -13.50 -5.46 1.01
C TYR A 221 -13.64 -5.87 2.47
N VAL A 222 -13.15 -5.05 3.41
CA VAL A 222 -13.21 -5.35 4.84
C VAL A 222 -13.89 -4.24 5.62
N VAL A 223 -14.99 -4.60 6.29
CA VAL A 223 -15.75 -3.67 7.12
C VAL A 223 -15.42 -3.89 8.59
N ARG A 224 -15.05 -2.80 9.27
CA ARG A 224 -14.65 -2.76 10.69
C ARG A 224 -13.56 -3.81 11.02
N PRO A 225 -12.43 -3.85 10.28
CA PRO A 225 -11.34 -4.76 10.60
C PRO A 225 -10.76 -4.45 11.99
N TYR A 226 -10.29 -5.47 12.70
CA TYR A 226 -9.37 -5.27 13.82
C TYR A 226 -8.15 -6.17 13.63
N ASN A 227 -6.94 -5.60 13.58
CA ASN A 227 -5.72 -6.38 13.35
C ASN A 227 -5.75 -7.18 12.03
N LEU A 228 -6.09 -6.50 10.92
CA LEU A 228 -5.99 -7.05 9.56
C LEU A 228 -4.54 -6.92 9.08
N ASN A 229 -3.92 -8.01 8.65
CA ASN A 229 -2.57 -8.03 8.12
C ASN A 229 -2.62 -8.57 6.68
N LEU A 230 -2.28 -7.73 5.71
CA LEU A 230 -2.16 -8.06 4.30
C LEU A 230 -0.67 -8.02 3.95
N ILE A 231 -0.07 -9.18 3.64
CA ILE A 231 1.38 -9.31 3.49
C ILE A 231 1.72 -9.96 2.15
N GLY A 232 2.54 -9.28 1.34
CA GLY A 232 3.04 -9.81 0.06
C GLY A 232 1.94 -10.17 -0.93
N THR A 233 0.75 -9.58 -0.81
CA THR A 233 -0.41 -9.88 -1.65
C THR A 233 -0.45 -8.96 -2.87
N VAL A 234 -0.84 -9.52 -4.02
CA VAL A 234 -1.11 -8.76 -5.24
C VAL A 234 -2.62 -8.57 -5.39
N ILE A 235 -3.05 -7.35 -5.65
CA ILE A 235 -4.44 -7.02 -5.98
C ILE A 235 -4.47 -6.22 -7.28
N GLU A 236 -5.17 -6.72 -8.30
CA GLU A 236 -5.22 -6.05 -9.59
C GLU A 236 -6.53 -6.20 -10.37
N HIS A 237 -6.73 -5.36 -11.39
CA HIS A 237 -7.85 -5.48 -12.32
C HIS A 237 -9.21 -5.59 -11.59
N CYS A 238 -9.43 -4.77 -10.57
CA CYS A 238 -10.73 -4.63 -9.91
C CYS A 238 -11.42 -3.35 -10.41
N ASN A 239 -12.74 -3.39 -10.62
CA ASN A 239 -13.48 -2.25 -11.15
C ASN A 239 -13.66 -1.13 -10.10
N GLU A 240 -13.71 -1.48 -8.81
CA GLU A 240 -13.74 -0.51 -7.71
C GLU A 240 -12.34 -0.34 -7.09
N ALA A 241 -12.22 -0.24 -5.77
CA ALA A 241 -10.92 -0.21 -5.11
C ALA A 241 -10.31 -1.61 -5.03
N GLY A 242 -9.00 -1.73 -5.25
CA GLY A 242 -8.29 -2.99 -4.99
C GLY A 242 -8.43 -3.39 -3.52
N LEU A 243 -8.13 -2.48 -2.61
CA LEU A 243 -8.32 -2.65 -1.16
C LEU A 243 -9.30 -1.60 -0.62
N PHE A 244 -10.35 -2.06 0.06
CA PHE A 244 -11.22 -1.21 0.87
C PHE A 244 -11.19 -1.66 2.33
N THR A 245 -10.95 -0.72 3.25
CA THR A 245 -11.21 -0.92 4.68
C THR A 245 -12.07 0.21 5.19
N GLY A 246 -13.20 -0.08 5.84
CA GLY A 246 -14.03 1.04 6.31
C GLY A 246 -15.23 0.70 7.18
N PRO A 247 -16.04 1.73 7.50
CA PRO A 247 -17.29 1.58 8.24
C PRO A 247 -18.37 0.82 7.47
N VAL A 248 -19.41 0.39 8.18
CA VAL A 248 -20.72 0.07 7.55
C VAL A 248 -21.43 1.36 7.10
N VAL A 249 -21.21 2.45 7.84
CA VAL A 249 -21.85 3.75 7.63
C VAL A 249 -20.76 4.82 7.68
N GLU A 250 -20.68 5.66 6.65
CA GLU A 250 -19.74 6.79 6.61
C GLU A 250 -19.73 7.57 7.94
N GLY A 251 -18.52 7.85 8.46
CA GLY A 251 -18.33 8.52 9.74
C GLY A 251 -18.23 7.60 10.98
N THR A 252 -18.41 6.28 10.84
CA THR A 252 -18.23 5.31 11.96
C THR A 252 -16.90 4.55 11.86
N TYR A 253 -15.81 5.19 12.28
CA TYR A 253 -14.43 4.71 12.09
C TYR A 253 -14.00 3.62 13.09
N ASP A 254 -14.63 2.45 13.02
CA ASP A 254 -14.37 1.36 13.97
C ASP A 254 -13.26 0.40 13.53
N GLY A 255 -12.81 0.48 12.28
CA GLY A 255 -11.66 -0.30 11.80
C GLY A 255 -10.38 0.16 12.51
N ARG A 256 -9.54 -0.78 12.98
CA ARG A 256 -8.28 -0.48 13.67
C ARG A 256 -7.17 -1.49 13.36
N ASP A 257 -5.93 -1.02 13.50
CA ASP A 257 -4.71 -1.83 13.48
C ASP A 257 -4.54 -2.60 12.15
N VAL A 258 -4.78 -1.94 11.01
CA VAL A 258 -4.60 -2.54 9.67
C VAL A 258 -3.13 -2.42 9.24
N LYS A 259 -2.56 -3.50 8.72
CA LYS A 259 -1.21 -3.52 8.15
C LYS A 259 -1.27 -4.00 6.70
N VAL A 260 -0.70 -3.21 5.79
CA VAL A 260 -0.49 -3.58 4.39
C VAL A 260 1.01 -3.51 4.15
N ILE A 261 1.65 -4.67 4.01
CA ILE A 261 3.11 -4.77 3.98
C ILE A 261 3.55 -5.55 2.76
N GLY A 262 4.35 -4.92 1.90
CA GLY A 262 4.78 -5.56 0.66
C GLY A 262 3.64 -5.67 -0.36
N GLY A 263 3.93 -6.35 -1.47
CA GLY A 263 2.93 -6.66 -2.49
C GLY A 263 2.67 -5.51 -3.46
N LYS A 264 1.59 -5.64 -4.23
CA LYS A 264 1.25 -4.74 -5.33
C LYS A 264 -0.25 -4.49 -5.35
N ILE A 265 -0.67 -3.25 -5.52
CA ILE A 265 -2.07 -2.87 -5.70
C ILE A 265 -2.15 -2.02 -6.98
N ILE A 266 -2.42 -2.69 -8.10
CA ILE A 266 -2.13 -2.16 -9.44
C ILE A 266 -3.28 -2.36 -10.42
N TRP A 267 -3.37 -1.52 -11.45
CA TRP A 267 -4.31 -1.70 -12.56
C TRP A 267 -5.79 -1.86 -12.16
N ASN A 268 -6.21 -1.30 -11.03
CA ASN A 268 -7.62 -1.25 -10.66
C ASN A 268 -8.29 -0.08 -11.40
N GLU A 269 -9.49 -0.27 -11.95
CA GLU A 269 -10.22 0.82 -12.64
C GLU A 269 -10.60 1.94 -11.67
N GLY A 270 -10.87 1.58 -10.41
CA GLY A 270 -11.07 2.53 -9.33
C GLY A 270 -9.76 2.91 -8.64
N ARG A 271 -9.76 2.83 -7.31
CA ARG A 271 -8.60 3.22 -6.48
C ARG A 271 -7.66 2.06 -6.27
N GLY A 272 -6.40 2.35 -5.98
CA GLY A 272 -5.53 1.32 -5.42
C GLY A 272 -6.08 0.86 -4.06
N ALA A 273 -5.99 1.73 -3.07
CA ALA A 273 -6.58 1.50 -1.75
C ALA A 273 -7.46 2.66 -1.28
N HIS A 274 -8.55 2.32 -0.60
CA HIS A 274 -9.42 3.25 0.13
C HIS A 274 -9.47 2.85 1.61
N ILE A 275 -8.87 3.68 2.45
CA ILE A 275 -8.66 3.43 3.88
C ILE A 275 -9.49 4.37 4.73
N CYS A 276 -10.40 3.80 5.49
CA CYS A 276 -11.25 4.44 6.48
C CYS A 276 -11.15 3.68 7.83
N SER A 277 -9.91 3.43 8.26
CA SER A 277 -9.56 2.69 9.48
C SER A 277 -8.44 3.41 10.23
N ASN A 278 -8.36 3.23 11.54
CA ASN A 278 -7.36 3.87 12.40
C ASN A 278 -6.14 2.97 12.62
N HIS A 279 -5.03 3.58 13.02
CA HIS A 279 -3.76 2.92 13.34
C HIS A 279 -3.28 2.02 12.20
N VAL A 280 -3.30 2.56 10.98
CA VAL A 280 -2.97 1.83 9.77
C VAL A 280 -1.48 1.99 9.45
N SER A 281 -0.81 0.90 9.11
CA SER A 281 0.56 0.91 8.60
C SER A 281 0.58 0.38 7.17
N ILE A 282 1.01 1.20 6.22
CA ILE A 282 1.20 0.82 4.82
C ILE A 282 2.69 0.97 4.54
N ALA A 283 3.36 -0.16 4.25
CA ALA A 283 4.80 -0.16 4.02
C ALA A 283 5.22 -1.06 2.88
N HIS A 284 6.20 -0.62 2.07
CA HIS A 284 6.76 -1.42 0.98
C HIS A 284 5.75 -1.88 -0.08
N VAL A 285 4.67 -1.12 -0.29
CA VAL A 285 3.62 -1.46 -1.25
C VAL A 285 3.84 -0.70 -2.56
N TYR A 286 3.62 -1.38 -3.69
CA TYR A 286 3.61 -0.74 -5.00
C TYR A 286 2.19 -0.42 -5.47
N PHE A 287 1.87 0.86 -5.59
CA PHE A 287 0.61 1.38 -6.12
C PHE A 287 0.82 1.94 -7.53
N MET A 288 0.28 1.27 -8.55
CA MET A 288 0.56 1.63 -9.94
C MET A 288 -0.65 1.52 -10.86
N ASN A 289 -0.81 2.50 -11.76
CA ASN A 289 -1.82 2.48 -12.83
C ASN A 289 -3.26 2.24 -12.36
N ASN A 290 -3.59 2.69 -11.16
CA ASN A 290 -4.99 2.71 -10.71
C ASN A 290 -5.71 3.89 -11.37
N GLY A 291 -6.98 3.70 -11.74
CA GLY A 291 -7.74 4.69 -12.50
C GLY A 291 -7.99 5.98 -11.72
N TYR A 292 -8.14 5.89 -10.40
CA TYR A 292 -8.31 7.02 -9.48
C TYR A 292 -7.04 7.21 -8.62
N GLU A 293 -7.18 7.57 -7.34
CA GLU A 293 -6.05 7.70 -6.43
C GLU A 293 -5.34 6.34 -6.20
N GLY A 294 -4.01 6.37 -6.05
CA GLY A 294 -3.27 5.19 -5.60
C GLY A 294 -3.66 4.83 -4.17
N LEU A 295 -3.74 5.83 -3.30
CA LEU A 295 -4.24 5.69 -1.94
C LEU A 295 -5.16 6.87 -1.56
N TRP A 296 -6.39 6.55 -1.16
CA TRP A 296 -7.31 7.49 -0.54
C TRP A 296 -7.49 7.14 0.94
N VAL A 297 -7.17 8.09 1.81
CA VAL A 297 -7.44 8.04 3.25
C VAL A 297 -8.61 8.98 3.54
N ASP A 298 -9.72 8.44 4.04
CA ASP A 298 -10.89 9.20 4.45
C ASP A 298 -11.28 8.83 5.87
N GLY A 299 -11.25 9.77 6.80
CA GLY A 299 -11.73 9.51 8.15
C GLY A 299 -10.87 8.54 8.96
N SER A 300 -9.57 8.79 9.04
CA SER A 300 -8.62 7.88 9.70
C SER A 300 -7.70 8.60 10.68
N GLU A 301 -7.30 7.90 11.74
CA GLU A 301 -6.37 8.38 12.76
C GLU A 301 -5.09 7.53 12.77
N GLY A 302 -3.93 8.16 12.95
CA GLY A 302 -2.69 7.45 13.29
C GLY A 302 -2.17 6.55 12.18
N LEU A 303 -2.22 7.03 10.93
CA LEU A 303 -1.82 6.27 9.75
C LEU A 303 -0.37 6.59 9.37
N VAL A 304 0.42 5.56 9.04
CA VAL A 304 1.81 5.67 8.57
C VAL A 304 1.92 5.05 7.18
N ILE A 305 2.38 5.83 6.21
CA ILE A 305 2.72 5.41 4.85
C ILE A 305 4.23 5.57 4.67
N SER A 306 4.95 4.47 4.51
CA SER A 306 6.39 4.53 4.35
C SER A 306 6.98 3.54 3.35
N ASP A 307 8.08 3.94 2.71
CA ASP A 307 8.83 3.07 1.80
C ASP A 307 7.98 2.46 0.68
N CYS A 308 6.89 3.15 0.29
CA CYS A 308 6.01 2.75 -0.79
C CYS A 308 6.39 3.44 -2.10
N GLU A 309 5.93 2.86 -3.21
CA GLU A 309 6.07 3.40 -4.55
C GLU A 309 4.68 3.70 -5.12
N PHE A 310 4.45 4.96 -5.51
CA PHE A 310 3.21 5.42 -6.13
C PHE A 310 3.54 5.92 -7.53
N VAL A 311 3.12 5.21 -8.57
CA VAL A 311 3.52 5.50 -9.95
C VAL A 311 2.31 5.51 -10.87
N HIS A 312 2.13 6.61 -11.61
CA HIS A 312 1.16 6.67 -12.71
C HIS A 312 -0.30 6.32 -12.29
N ASN A 313 -0.68 6.58 -11.03
CA ASN A 313 -2.09 6.56 -10.64
C ASN A 313 -2.84 7.76 -11.27
N SER A 314 -4.17 7.74 -11.22
CA SER A 314 -5.06 8.55 -12.07
C SER A 314 -5.04 8.10 -13.54
N TYR A 315 -4.81 6.80 -13.78
CA TYR A 315 -4.72 6.21 -15.12
C TYR A 315 -6.02 6.45 -15.91
N GLY A 316 -5.90 6.90 -17.15
CA GLY A 316 -7.06 7.31 -17.97
C GLY A 316 -7.71 8.65 -17.55
N HIS A 317 -7.26 9.30 -16.47
CA HIS A 317 -7.88 10.50 -15.90
C HIS A 317 -6.86 11.62 -15.64
N THR A 318 -6.02 11.95 -16.62
CA THR A 318 -4.94 12.96 -16.48
C THR A 318 -5.41 14.26 -15.83
N GLY A 319 -4.69 14.69 -14.77
CA GLY A 319 -4.94 15.93 -14.04
C GLY A 319 -6.13 15.90 -13.08
N THR A 320 -6.79 14.75 -12.90
CA THR A 320 -8.00 14.64 -12.08
C THR A 320 -7.70 14.20 -10.66
N TYR A 321 -7.02 13.06 -10.48
CA TYR A 321 -6.79 12.45 -9.17
C TYR A 321 -5.32 12.56 -8.74
N SER A 322 -5.09 12.48 -7.43
CA SER A 322 -3.77 12.57 -6.80
C SER A 322 -3.19 11.17 -6.57
N GLN A 323 -1.87 11.03 -6.37
CA GLN A 323 -1.28 9.74 -6.00
C GLN A 323 -1.76 9.30 -4.61
N ILE A 324 -1.66 10.22 -3.64
CA ILE A 324 -2.15 10.05 -2.27
C ILE A 324 -3.12 11.20 -1.94
N LYS A 325 -4.28 10.87 -1.38
CA LYS A 325 -5.28 11.85 -0.93
C LYS A 325 -5.68 11.61 0.51
N ILE A 326 -5.64 12.68 1.31
CA ILE A 326 -5.95 12.68 2.74
C ILE A 326 -7.14 13.61 3.01
N LYS A 327 -8.23 13.06 3.58
CA LYS A 327 -9.46 13.78 3.91
C LYS A 327 -9.97 13.33 5.28
N ASP A 328 -10.50 14.27 6.06
CA ASP A 328 -11.13 14.02 7.37
C ASP A 328 -10.25 13.16 8.32
N ALA A 329 -8.93 13.28 8.22
CA ALA A 329 -7.97 12.38 8.86
C ALA A 329 -6.95 13.13 9.73
N HIS A 330 -6.46 12.48 10.79
CA HIS A 330 -5.52 13.09 11.74
C HIS A 330 -4.38 12.18 12.16
N HIS A 331 -3.27 12.78 12.59
CA HIS A 331 -2.03 12.06 12.96
C HIS A 331 -1.51 11.18 11.83
N ILE A 332 -1.39 11.76 10.64
CA ILE A 332 -0.96 11.04 9.43
C ILE A 332 0.53 11.29 9.19
N LYS A 333 1.29 10.24 8.89
CA LYS A 333 2.69 10.35 8.50
C LYS A 333 2.91 9.73 7.12
N ILE A 334 3.44 10.52 6.20
CA ILE A 334 3.83 10.11 4.85
C ILE A 334 5.33 10.33 4.71
N CYS A 335 6.12 9.27 4.73
CA CYS A 335 7.57 9.42 4.67
C CYS A 335 8.33 8.36 3.87
N GLN A 336 9.48 8.73 3.29
CA GLN A 336 10.37 7.78 2.60
C GLN A 336 9.71 7.09 1.39
N ASN A 337 8.73 7.75 0.75
CA ASN A 337 8.05 7.20 -0.42
C ASN A 337 8.64 7.75 -1.72
N PHE A 338 8.56 6.95 -2.79
CA PHE A 338 8.76 7.41 -4.16
C PHE A 338 7.39 7.62 -4.80
N ILE A 339 7.10 8.86 -5.19
CA ILE A 339 5.80 9.31 -5.69
C ILE A 339 6.04 9.98 -7.05
N ASP A 340 5.76 9.26 -8.13
CA ASP A 340 5.92 9.74 -9.50
C ASP A 340 4.57 9.83 -10.20
N GLY A 341 4.21 11.06 -10.56
CA GLY A 341 2.97 11.34 -11.25
C GLY A 341 2.96 10.94 -12.72
N ASP A 342 4.14 10.73 -13.33
CA ASP A 342 4.35 10.54 -14.77
C ASP A 342 3.57 11.55 -15.65
N ASN A 343 3.40 12.77 -15.14
CA ASN A 343 2.56 13.83 -15.70
C ASN A 343 1.10 13.42 -15.94
N VAL A 344 0.60 12.41 -15.21
CA VAL A 344 -0.79 11.95 -15.23
C VAL A 344 -1.54 12.42 -13.99
N SER A 345 -1.04 12.15 -12.78
CA SER A 345 -1.74 12.57 -11.56
C SER A 345 -1.69 14.08 -11.33
N LYS A 346 -2.76 14.63 -10.75
CA LYS A 346 -2.91 16.05 -10.40
C LYS A 346 -1.85 16.51 -9.39
N TYR A 347 -1.78 15.81 -8.25
CA TYR A 347 -0.84 16.04 -7.17
C TYR A 347 -0.19 14.73 -6.70
N GLY A 348 0.97 14.82 -6.06
CA GLY A 348 1.59 13.66 -5.41
C GLY A 348 0.93 13.39 -4.08
N VAL A 349 0.85 14.43 -3.25
CA VAL A 349 0.08 14.37 -2.01
C VAL A 349 -0.94 15.51 -1.99
N GLU A 350 -2.20 15.18 -1.78
CA GLU A 350 -3.30 16.13 -1.59
C GLU A 350 -3.85 15.99 -0.18
N VAL A 351 -3.62 17.02 0.65
CA VAL A 351 -4.15 17.13 2.00
C VAL A 351 -5.29 18.15 1.99
N LEU A 352 -6.51 17.71 2.29
CA LEU A 352 -7.68 18.59 2.32
C LEU A 352 -7.81 19.33 3.67
N ASP A 353 -8.62 20.39 3.70
CA ASP A 353 -8.76 21.33 4.81
C ASP A 353 -9.31 20.73 6.11
N THR A 354 -9.96 19.57 6.02
CA THR A 354 -10.45 18.82 7.17
C THR A 354 -9.42 17.90 7.80
N ALA A 355 -8.26 17.70 7.18
CA ALA A 355 -7.17 16.92 7.76
C ALA A 355 -6.36 17.75 8.77
N THR A 356 -5.81 17.09 9.79
CA THR A 356 -5.00 17.76 10.82
C THR A 356 -3.77 16.94 11.21
N GLU A 357 -2.73 17.63 11.70
CA GLU A 357 -1.52 17.00 12.24
C GLU A 357 -0.87 16.00 11.26
N VAL A 358 -0.77 16.40 9.99
CA VAL A 358 -0.17 15.61 8.92
C VAL A 358 1.32 15.93 8.82
N LEU A 359 2.16 14.90 8.77
CA LEU A 359 3.60 15.01 8.54
C LEU A 359 3.96 14.41 7.18
N ILE A 360 4.53 15.22 6.29
CA ILE A 360 5.03 14.80 4.98
C ILE A 360 6.54 15.03 4.97
N SER A 361 7.35 13.97 5.06
CA SER A 361 8.81 14.12 5.13
C SER A 361 9.58 13.10 4.32
N ASP A 362 10.78 13.44 3.85
CA ASP A 362 11.71 12.47 3.25
C ASP A 362 11.16 11.74 2.00
N ASN A 363 10.21 12.31 1.27
CA ASN A 363 9.65 11.70 0.05
C ASN A 363 10.34 12.22 -1.21
N SER A 364 10.29 11.45 -2.29
CA SER A 364 10.64 11.90 -3.65
C SER A 364 9.38 12.06 -4.48
N ILE A 365 8.97 13.30 -4.78
CA ILE A 365 7.68 13.63 -5.39
C ILE A 365 7.89 14.34 -6.74
N LEU A 366 7.70 13.63 -7.85
CA LEU A 366 8.16 14.03 -9.19
C LEU A 366 7.05 13.98 -10.25
N ASN A 367 7.13 14.84 -11.27
CA ASN A 367 6.30 14.77 -12.49
C ASN A 367 4.77 14.77 -12.25
N HIS A 368 4.24 15.79 -11.57
CA HIS A 368 2.80 15.93 -11.36
C HIS A 368 2.23 17.06 -12.21
N VAL A 369 0.98 16.93 -12.67
CA VAL A 369 0.36 17.88 -13.59
C VAL A 369 0.26 19.27 -12.99
N THR A 370 -0.11 19.37 -11.71
CA THR A 370 -0.34 20.66 -11.05
C THR A 370 0.80 21.01 -10.09
N ALA A 371 1.03 20.18 -9.07
CA ALA A 371 2.07 20.41 -8.07
C ALA A 371 2.46 19.10 -7.37
N PRO A 372 3.67 19.00 -6.80
CA PRO A 372 4.05 17.84 -5.99
C PRO A 372 3.16 17.65 -4.75
N ILE A 373 2.88 18.74 -4.02
CA ILE A 373 2.03 18.71 -2.81
C ILE A 373 1.00 19.83 -2.90
N TYR A 374 -0.25 19.49 -2.60
CA TYR A 374 -1.31 20.43 -2.24
C TYR A 374 -1.63 20.28 -0.76
N ASP A 375 -1.55 21.38 -0.01
CA ASP A 375 -1.84 21.42 1.42
C ASP A 375 -2.92 22.46 1.70
N GLY A 376 -4.15 22.00 1.89
CA GLY A 376 -5.29 22.79 2.32
C GLY A 376 -5.50 22.79 3.84
N ALA A 377 -4.74 21.98 4.59
CA ALA A 377 -4.88 21.85 6.03
C ALA A 377 -4.12 22.94 6.81
N THR A 378 -4.40 23.05 8.11
CA THR A 378 -3.86 24.12 8.98
C THR A 378 -2.74 23.68 9.91
N SER A 379 -2.47 22.37 10.01
CA SER A 379 -1.52 21.79 10.97
C SER A 379 -0.58 20.77 10.33
N THR A 380 -0.33 20.93 9.03
CA THR A 380 0.61 20.11 8.27
C THR A 380 2.05 20.54 8.53
N LYS A 381 2.97 19.57 8.62
CA LYS A 381 4.42 19.80 8.63
C LYS A 381 5.02 19.14 7.39
N ILE A 382 5.73 19.92 6.59
CA ILE A 382 6.33 19.47 5.33
C ILE A 382 7.82 19.80 5.36
N HIS A 383 8.69 18.80 5.24
CA HIS A 383 10.14 19.02 5.16
C HIS A 383 10.87 17.89 4.44
N ASP A 384 12.09 18.14 3.98
CA ASP A 384 12.97 17.11 3.41
C ASP A 384 12.39 16.32 2.21
N ASN A 385 11.47 16.92 1.45
CA ASN A 385 10.88 16.27 0.27
C ASN A 385 11.59 16.70 -1.03
N THR A 386 12.13 15.73 -1.77
CA THR A 386 12.64 15.98 -3.12
C THR A 386 11.46 16.32 -4.05
N GLY A 387 11.58 17.41 -4.80
CA GLY A 387 10.50 17.96 -5.62
C GLY A 387 9.68 19.05 -4.94
N TYR A 388 9.76 19.20 -3.60
CA TYR A 388 9.04 20.24 -2.85
C TYR A 388 9.97 20.93 -1.84
N VAL A 389 10.61 22.01 -2.26
CA VAL A 389 11.65 22.71 -1.47
C VAL A 389 11.01 23.57 -0.38
N THR A 390 11.14 23.17 0.88
CA THR A 390 10.59 23.92 2.05
C THR A 390 11.62 24.74 2.80
N GLU A 391 12.91 24.48 2.60
CA GLU A 391 13.98 25.32 3.12
C GLU A 391 15.06 25.56 2.07
N ASN A 392 15.65 26.76 2.10
CA ASN A 392 16.78 27.11 1.25
C ASN A 392 17.64 28.17 1.93
N SER A 393 18.90 28.26 1.51
CA SER A 393 19.84 29.24 2.01
C SER A 393 20.77 29.74 0.90
N GLY A 394 21.36 30.91 1.11
CA GLY A 394 22.26 31.48 0.13
C GLY A 394 22.96 32.73 0.61
N THR A 395 23.55 33.44 -0.34
CA THR A 395 24.21 34.73 -0.12
C THR A 395 23.69 35.73 -1.12
N ALA A 396 23.16 36.85 -0.64
CA ALA A 396 22.78 37.99 -1.45
C ALA A 396 23.86 39.06 -1.39
N ILE A 397 24.03 39.82 -2.47
CA ILE A 397 24.96 40.94 -2.52
C ILE A 397 24.14 42.23 -2.70
N ILE A 398 24.18 43.10 -1.70
CA ILE A 398 23.74 44.48 -1.88
C ILE A 398 24.91 45.22 -2.53
N ALA A 399 24.75 45.59 -3.80
CA ALA A 399 25.80 46.25 -4.56
C ALA A 399 26.11 47.66 -3.99
N ASN A 400 27.35 48.11 -4.16
CA ASN A 400 27.76 49.46 -3.77
C ASN A 400 26.77 50.54 -4.28
N GLY A 401 26.35 51.43 -3.38
CA GLY A 401 25.40 52.50 -3.67
C GLY A 401 23.93 52.11 -3.57
N ASN A 402 23.60 50.82 -3.40
CA ASN A 402 22.23 50.35 -3.25
C ASN A 402 21.80 50.21 -1.79
N THR A 403 20.49 50.28 -1.56
CA THR A 403 19.84 50.03 -0.26
C THR A 403 19.13 48.69 -0.20
N SER A 404 19.06 47.91 -1.29
CA SER A 404 18.36 46.63 -1.29
C SER A 404 18.84 45.67 -2.37
N VAL A 405 18.43 44.41 -2.24
CA VAL A 405 18.61 43.34 -3.22
C VAL A 405 17.39 42.41 -3.20
N VAL A 406 16.94 41.97 -4.37
CA VAL A 406 15.89 40.94 -4.51
C VAL A 406 16.55 39.56 -4.51
N VAL A 407 16.01 38.65 -3.70
CA VAL A 407 16.46 37.26 -3.57
C VAL A 407 15.38 36.36 -4.13
N ASN A 408 15.72 35.60 -5.17
CA ASN A 408 14.90 34.48 -5.64
C ASN A 408 15.25 33.25 -4.79
N HIS A 409 14.34 32.85 -3.90
CA HIS A 409 14.66 31.86 -2.86
C HIS A 409 14.39 30.41 -3.29
N GLY A 410 13.63 30.18 -4.37
CA GLY A 410 13.39 28.83 -4.91
C GLY A 410 12.65 27.87 -3.97
N LEU A 411 11.89 28.40 -3.00
CA LEU A 411 11.01 27.59 -2.15
C LEU A 411 9.71 27.31 -2.91
N ALA A 412 8.99 26.28 -2.48
CA ALA A 412 7.71 25.89 -3.07
C ALA A 412 6.56 26.86 -2.71
N LYS A 413 6.70 27.62 -1.62
CA LYS A 413 5.72 28.60 -1.13
C LYS A 413 6.45 29.80 -0.50
N ALA A 414 5.76 30.92 -0.36
CA ALA A 414 6.23 32.07 0.41
C ALA A 414 6.58 31.66 1.86
N PRO A 415 7.78 32.02 2.36
CA PRO A 415 8.15 31.77 3.75
C PRO A 415 7.38 32.70 4.70
N GLU A 416 6.52 32.15 5.58
CA GLU A 416 5.64 32.97 6.44
C GLU A 416 6.36 33.48 7.70
N HIS A 417 7.25 32.67 8.27
CA HIS A 417 7.88 32.97 9.57
C HIS A 417 9.41 32.76 9.61
N GLY A 418 10.02 32.41 8.48
CA GLY A 418 11.31 31.70 8.46
C GLY A 418 12.55 32.42 7.94
N ILE A 419 12.53 33.72 7.63
CA ILE A 419 13.70 34.37 6.99
C ILE A 419 14.69 34.92 8.03
N ARG A 420 15.88 34.33 8.08
CA ARG A 420 16.98 34.74 8.96
C ARG A 420 18.12 35.33 8.13
N LEU A 421 18.58 36.52 8.53
CA LEU A 421 19.66 37.24 7.86
C LEU A 421 20.92 37.28 8.74
N THR A 422 22.10 37.22 8.12
CA THR A 422 23.38 37.45 8.80
C THR A 422 24.32 38.19 7.88
N GLY A 423 24.71 39.41 8.27
CA GLY A 423 25.65 40.25 7.53
C GLY A 423 27.10 40.06 7.96
N THR A 424 28.05 40.28 7.06
CA THR A 424 29.50 40.26 7.37
C THR A 424 30.08 41.64 7.71
N HIS A 425 29.25 42.68 7.70
CA HIS A 425 29.67 44.06 7.87
C HIS A 425 28.62 44.87 8.64
N SER A 426 29.04 45.93 9.33
CA SER A 426 28.16 46.77 10.14
C SER A 426 27.03 47.42 9.32
N GLU A 427 27.27 47.77 8.06
CA GLU A 427 26.27 48.34 7.14
C GLU A 427 25.09 47.40 6.87
N VAL A 428 25.26 46.09 7.06
CA VAL A 428 24.23 45.06 6.85
C VAL A 428 23.87 44.31 8.14
N ALA A 429 24.32 44.81 9.29
CA ALA A 429 24.02 44.19 10.59
C ALA A 429 22.53 44.30 10.96
N ASN A 430 21.84 45.33 10.45
CA ASN A 430 20.43 45.62 10.73
C ASN A 430 19.58 45.52 9.45
N CYS A 431 19.89 44.58 8.55
CA CYS A 431 19.06 44.34 7.38
C CYS A 431 17.68 43.80 7.77
N TRP A 432 16.67 44.11 6.96
CA TRP A 432 15.30 43.60 7.14
C TRP A 432 14.71 43.12 5.81
N VAL A 433 13.66 42.30 5.89
CA VAL A 433 13.00 41.71 4.71
C VAL A 433 11.69 42.43 4.40
N THR A 434 11.39 42.62 3.12
CA THR A 434 10.10 43.07 2.59
C THR A 434 9.71 42.28 1.34
N ASN A 435 8.50 42.50 0.82
CA ASN A 435 8.03 41.95 -0.46
C ASN A 435 8.19 40.43 -0.57
N VAL A 436 7.83 39.70 0.49
CA VAL A 436 7.85 38.23 0.47
C VAL A 436 6.72 37.74 -0.43
N THR A 437 7.07 36.96 -1.44
CA THR A 437 6.15 36.28 -2.36
C THR A 437 6.52 34.80 -2.44
N ASP A 438 5.84 34.02 -3.27
CA ASP A 438 6.13 32.59 -3.45
C ASP A 438 7.49 32.29 -4.08
N THR A 439 8.13 33.28 -4.70
CA THR A 439 9.37 33.08 -5.47
C THR A 439 10.51 33.97 -5.01
N GLN A 440 10.21 35.08 -4.33
CA GLN A 440 11.21 36.07 -3.97
C GLN A 440 10.91 36.80 -2.65
N PHE A 441 11.96 37.40 -2.09
CA PHE A 441 11.85 38.44 -1.07
C PHE A 441 12.91 39.53 -1.31
N THR A 442 12.75 40.69 -0.68
CA THR A 442 13.71 41.80 -0.78
C THR A 442 14.45 41.97 0.54
N ILE A 443 15.78 41.97 0.51
CA ILE A 443 16.62 42.36 1.65
C ILE A 443 16.93 43.84 1.53
N ASN A 444 16.72 44.60 2.60
CA ASN A 444 16.97 46.04 2.67
C ASN A 444 18.07 46.35 3.68
N ALA A 445 18.83 47.41 3.43
CA ALA A 445 19.84 47.99 4.30
C ALA A 445 19.44 49.44 4.69
N PRO A 446 19.79 49.91 5.90
CA PRO A 446 19.32 51.19 6.41
C PRO A 446 19.89 52.42 5.66
N PRO A 447 21.21 52.51 5.40
CA PRO A 447 21.73 53.39 4.35
C PRO A 447 22.17 52.60 3.11
N ALA A 448 22.41 53.33 2.02
CA ALA A 448 23.10 52.76 0.86
C ALA A 448 24.48 52.25 1.29
N VAL A 449 24.83 51.04 0.88
CA VAL A 449 26.11 50.43 1.28
C VAL A 449 27.27 51.07 0.51
N THR A 450 28.42 51.24 1.17
CA THR A 450 29.61 51.93 0.58
C THR A 450 30.53 51.03 -0.24
N ALA A 451 30.24 49.73 -0.25
CA ALA A 451 30.88 48.71 -1.07
C ALA A 451 29.90 47.55 -1.23
N ASP A 452 30.21 46.57 -2.08
CA ASP A 452 29.42 45.35 -2.16
C ASP A 452 29.38 44.66 -0.79
N ARG A 453 28.17 44.43 -0.26
CA ARG A 453 27.96 43.77 1.03
C ARG A 453 27.24 42.46 0.87
N TYR A 454 27.80 41.44 1.50
CA TYR A 454 27.27 40.10 1.52
C TYR A 454 26.32 39.94 2.71
N VAL A 455 25.14 39.41 2.43
CA VAL A 455 24.13 39.03 3.43
C VAL A 455 23.83 37.56 3.22
N PHE A 456 24.18 36.73 4.21
CA PHE A 456 23.75 35.34 4.24
C PHE A 456 22.29 35.28 4.65
N TRP A 457 21.55 34.38 4.03
CA TRP A 457 20.14 34.19 4.33
C TRP A 457 19.81 32.69 4.44
N LYS A 458 18.87 32.38 5.33
CA LYS A 458 18.13 31.10 5.37
C LYS A 458 16.64 31.44 5.36
N ALA A 459 15.85 30.70 4.61
CA ALA A 459 14.39 30.80 4.57
C ALA A 459 13.77 29.41 4.74
N GLU A 460 12.66 29.35 5.47
CA GLU A 460 11.83 28.16 5.72
C GLU A 460 10.36 28.54 5.56
N VAL A 461 9.57 27.64 4.97
CA VAL A 461 8.10 27.79 4.81
C VAL A 461 7.39 27.58 6.13
#